data_AF-X1MMS6-F1
#
_entry.id   AF-X1MMS6-F1
#
_cell.length_a   1.000
_cell.length_b   1.000
_cell.length_c   1.000
_cell.angle_alpha   90.00
_cell.angle_beta   90.00
_cell.angle_gamma   90.00
#
_symmetry.space_group_name_H-M   'P 1'
#
loop_
_entity.id
_entity.type
_entity.pdbx_description
1 polymer ?
#
loop_
_entity_poly.entity_id
_entity_poly.type
_entity_poly.pdbx_seq_one_letter_code
_entity_poly.pdbx_strand_id
1 'polypeptide(L)'
;NFSEMWCGIEAAPGYLKPVVKVATGGTTGSSLAICGYHNVASGIYNKILIVGWEKLQEGGATTGIITAFDPVWERPSLAGALGPLALMASMYQHKYGITPEQAAGVTVKNRRNAANNPFAHLKMPDLTVEDVMKSQTISYPLRLHDCCPQSEGACAVIYANEEETKNITDNPAWIQAVETAHNLDCRL
;
A
#
# COMPACT_ATOMS: atom_id res chain seq x y z
N ASN A 1 -5.95 -19.84 2.25
CA ASN A 1 -6.84 -18.67 2.40
C ASN A 1 -6.09 -17.38 2.13
N PHE A 2 -5.63 -17.18 0.90
CA PHE A 2 -5.18 -15.87 0.44
C PHE A 2 -6.40 -15.14 -0.13
N SER A 3 -6.56 -13.87 0.22
CA SER A 3 -7.67 -13.01 -0.27
C SER A 3 -7.76 -13.00 -1.79
N GLU A 4 -6.62 -13.16 -2.45
CA GLU A 4 -6.46 -13.21 -3.90
C GLU A 4 -7.15 -14.40 -4.61
N MET A 5 -7.61 -15.42 -3.87
CA MET A 5 -8.31 -16.58 -4.42
C MET A 5 -9.82 -16.33 -4.62
N TRP A 6 -10.40 -15.35 -3.94
CA TRP A 6 -11.85 -15.08 -4.00
C TRP A 6 -12.26 -14.23 -5.20
N CYS A 7 -11.31 -13.52 -5.83
CA CYS A 7 -11.54 -12.81 -7.08
C CYS A 7 -10.30 -12.88 -7.99
N GLY A 8 -10.02 -14.09 -8.52
CA GLY A 8 -9.04 -14.28 -9.58
C GLY A 8 -9.39 -13.48 -10.85
N ILE A 9 -8.59 -13.61 -11.91
CA ILE A 9 -8.85 -12.98 -13.21
C ILE A 9 -10.28 -13.26 -13.75
N GLU A 10 -10.88 -14.36 -13.31
CA GLU A 10 -12.24 -14.80 -13.62
C GLU A 10 -13.34 -13.90 -13.02
N ALA A 11 -13.05 -13.17 -11.94
CA ALA A 11 -13.94 -12.19 -11.33
C ALA A 11 -13.61 -10.75 -11.76
N ALA A 12 -12.56 -10.55 -12.56
CA ALA A 12 -12.18 -9.22 -13.02
C ALA A 12 -13.19 -8.70 -14.06
N PRO A 13 -13.68 -7.45 -13.93
CA PRO A 13 -14.66 -6.88 -14.84
C PRO A 13 -14.01 -6.58 -16.20
N GLY A 14 -13.99 -7.58 -17.08
CA GLY A 14 -13.33 -7.52 -18.39
C GLY A 14 -14.01 -8.35 -19.46
N TYR A 15 -15.35 -8.30 -19.55
CA TYR A 15 -16.10 -9.08 -20.54
C TYR A 15 -15.63 -8.75 -21.96
N LEU A 16 -15.08 -9.76 -22.65
CA LEU A 16 -14.48 -9.64 -23.99
C LEU A 16 -13.35 -8.60 -24.09
N LYS A 17 -12.63 -8.34 -23.00
CA LYS A 17 -11.45 -7.47 -22.94
C LYS A 17 -10.26 -8.25 -22.37
N PRO A 18 -9.03 -7.94 -22.82
CA PRO A 18 -7.84 -8.52 -22.19
C PRO A 18 -7.74 -8.04 -20.74
N VAL A 19 -7.43 -8.96 -19.84
CA VAL A 19 -7.22 -8.67 -18.41
C VAL A 19 -5.84 -9.17 -18.02
N VAL A 20 -5.13 -8.39 -17.21
CA VAL A 20 -3.85 -8.78 -16.63
C VAL A 20 -3.91 -8.54 -15.13
N LYS A 21 -3.49 -9.53 -14.34
CA LYS A 21 -3.30 -9.38 -12.90
C LYS A 21 -1.85 -9.00 -12.63
N VAL A 22 -1.65 -7.92 -11.87
CA VAL A 22 -0.34 -7.50 -11.37
C VAL A 22 -0.37 -7.60 -9.85
N ALA A 23 0.65 -8.21 -9.24
CA ALA A 23 0.78 -8.33 -7.80
C ALA A 23 2.25 -8.22 -7.41
N THR A 24 2.56 -7.26 -6.53
CA THR A 24 3.90 -7.01 -5.98
C THR A 24 3.86 -6.81 -4.46
N GLY A 25 2.90 -7.43 -3.79
CA GLY A 25 2.66 -7.24 -2.36
C GLY A 25 2.21 -5.81 -2.06
N GLY A 26 2.79 -5.17 -1.04
CA GLY A 26 2.41 -3.83 -0.58
C GLY A 26 2.58 -2.71 -1.63
N THR A 27 3.36 -2.93 -2.69
CA THR A 27 3.58 -1.94 -3.77
C THR A 27 2.63 -2.10 -4.96
N THR A 28 1.67 -3.04 -4.89
CA THR A 28 0.81 -3.40 -6.04
C THR A 28 0.08 -2.19 -6.62
N GLY A 29 -0.37 -1.23 -5.79
CA GLY A 29 -1.01 0.00 -6.28
C GLY A 29 -0.11 0.82 -7.21
N SER A 30 1.17 0.97 -6.88
CA SER A 30 2.14 1.66 -7.73
C SER A 30 2.48 0.83 -8.97
N SER A 31 2.68 -0.48 -8.83
CA SER A 31 2.94 -1.38 -9.96
C SER A 31 1.81 -1.37 -10.98
N LEU A 32 0.55 -1.29 -10.51
CA LEU A 32 -0.62 -1.10 -11.37
C LEU A 32 -0.56 0.23 -12.13
N ALA A 33 -0.25 1.34 -11.46
CA ALA A 33 -0.12 2.64 -12.12
C ALA A 33 0.98 2.66 -13.20
N ILE A 34 2.14 2.07 -12.91
CA ILE A 34 3.28 1.98 -13.85
C ILE A 34 2.92 1.07 -15.03
N CYS A 35 2.33 -0.09 -14.75
CA CYS A 35 1.82 -0.99 -15.79
C CYS A 35 0.81 -0.26 -16.69
N GLY A 36 -0.08 0.52 -16.07
CA GLY A 36 -1.07 1.31 -16.77
C GLY A 36 -0.49 2.33 -17.73
N TYR A 37 0.47 3.10 -17.22
CA TYR A 37 1.22 4.06 -18.02
C TYR A 37 1.87 3.39 -19.24
N HIS A 38 2.62 2.29 -19.05
CA HIS A 38 3.31 1.62 -20.17
C HIS A 38 2.34 1.01 -21.19
N ASN A 39 1.19 0.49 -20.77
CA ASN A 39 0.18 -0.07 -21.67
C ASN A 39 -0.45 0.99 -22.58
N VAL A 40 -0.66 2.20 -22.08
CA VAL A 40 -1.18 3.31 -22.89
C VAL A 40 -0.09 4.00 -23.69
N ALA A 41 1.05 4.30 -23.06
CA ALA A 41 2.17 5.01 -23.69
C ALA A 41 2.83 4.21 -24.83
N SER A 42 2.77 2.87 -24.79
CA SER A 42 3.23 2.02 -25.89
C SER A 42 2.33 2.04 -27.12
N GLY A 43 1.11 2.59 -27.01
CA GLY A 43 0.10 2.58 -28.08
C GLY A 43 -0.61 1.24 -28.27
N ILE A 44 -0.34 0.23 -27.42
CA ILE A 44 -1.05 -1.06 -27.48
C ILE A 44 -2.53 -0.88 -27.13
N TYR A 45 -2.83 0.04 -26.20
CA TYR A 45 -4.19 0.40 -25.81
C TYR A 45 -4.38 1.91 -25.78
N ASN A 46 -5.49 2.41 -26.33
CA ASN A 46 -5.81 3.85 -26.27
C ASN A 46 -6.34 4.28 -24.89
N LYS A 47 -7.03 3.36 -24.20
CA LYS A 47 -7.51 3.54 -22.83
C LYS A 47 -7.63 2.21 -22.10
N ILE A 48 -7.41 2.25 -20.80
CA ILE A 48 -7.49 1.08 -19.92
C ILE A 48 -8.13 1.47 -18.59
N LEU A 49 -8.77 0.51 -17.94
CA LEU A 49 -9.26 0.61 -16.57
C LEU A 49 -8.31 -0.16 -15.66
N ILE A 50 -7.79 0.52 -14.64
CA ILE A 50 -6.98 -0.10 -13.60
C ILE A 50 -7.80 -0.16 -12.34
N VAL A 51 -7.85 -1.32 -11.69
CA VAL A 51 -8.55 -1.51 -10.43
C VAL A 51 -7.58 -2.16 -9.44
N GLY A 52 -7.28 -1.44 -8.36
CA GLY A 52 -6.62 -1.98 -7.18
C GLY A 52 -7.66 -2.22 -6.10
N TRP A 53 -7.75 -3.42 -5.56
CA TRP A 53 -8.71 -3.76 -4.52
C TRP A 53 -8.12 -4.81 -3.58
N GLU A 54 -8.67 -4.91 -2.38
CA GLU A 54 -8.27 -5.91 -1.40
C GLU A 54 -9.43 -6.28 -0.47
N LYS A 55 -9.53 -7.57 -0.14
CA LYS A 55 -10.53 -8.15 0.78
C LYS A 55 -9.82 -8.91 1.91
N LEU A 56 -9.24 -8.16 2.85
CA LEU A 56 -8.39 -8.73 3.90
C LEU A 56 -9.15 -9.53 4.96
N GLN A 57 -10.45 -9.30 5.20
CA GLN A 57 -11.18 -10.03 6.26
C GLN A 57 -11.43 -11.50 5.92
N GLU A 58 -11.43 -11.86 4.63
CA GLU A 58 -11.64 -13.23 4.16
C GLU A 58 -10.33 -14.03 4.04
N GLY A 59 -9.21 -13.42 4.42
CA GLY A 59 -7.88 -14.01 4.35
C GLY A 59 -7.05 -13.81 5.62
N GLY A 60 -5.93 -14.51 5.72
CA GLY A 60 -4.95 -14.26 6.78
C GLY A 60 -4.01 -13.13 6.37
N ALA A 61 -4.29 -11.87 6.69
CA ALA A 61 -3.47 -10.72 6.28
C ALA A 61 -1.97 -10.89 6.68
N THR A 62 -1.71 -11.38 7.89
CA THR A 62 -0.36 -11.69 8.38
C THR A 62 0.31 -12.82 7.58
N THR A 63 -0.47 -13.84 7.18
CA THR A 63 0.01 -14.96 6.36
C THR A 63 0.22 -14.57 4.90
N GLY A 64 -0.55 -13.61 4.38
CA GLY A 64 -0.32 -13.02 3.07
C GLY A 64 0.98 -12.22 3.05
N ILE A 65 1.12 -11.27 3.98
CA ILE A 65 2.23 -10.32 3.94
C ILE A 65 3.59 -10.98 4.20
N ILE A 66 3.65 -12.07 4.98
CA ILE A 66 4.91 -12.76 5.23
C ILE A 66 5.53 -13.32 3.93
N THR A 67 4.71 -13.57 2.91
CA THR A 67 5.19 -14.05 1.60
C THR A 67 6.02 -13.01 0.82
N ALA A 68 5.95 -11.73 1.20
CA ALA A 68 6.77 -10.68 0.60
C ALA A 68 8.24 -10.72 1.05
N PHE A 69 8.55 -11.47 2.11
CA PHE A 69 9.88 -11.58 2.70
C PHE A 69 10.61 -12.84 2.22
N ASP A 70 11.94 -12.85 2.38
CA ASP A 70 12.81 -13.96 1.98
C ASP A 70 12.39 -15.26 2.68
N PRO A 71 12.09 -16.34 1.93
CA PRO A 71 11.55 -17.57 2.48
C PRO A 71 12.51 -18.33 3.42
N VAL A 72 13.82 -18.09 3.31
CA VAL A 72 14.85 -18.81 4.07
C VAL A 72 15.26 -18.04 5.30
N TRP A 73 15.54 -16.75 5.16
CA TRP A 73 16.17 -15.93 6.20
C TRP A 73 15.17 -15.14 7.03
N GLU A 74 14.13 -14.63 6.39
CA GLU A 74 13.23 -13.65 6.99
C GLU A 74 11.94 -14.30 7.49
N ARG A 75 11.27 -15.12 6.67
CA ARG A 75 9.97 -15.70 7.05
C ARG A 75 9.96 -16.52 8.35
N PRO A 76 10.97 -17.35 8.67
CA PRO A 76 10.96 -18.12 9.91
C PRO A 76 11.10 -17.26 11.17
N SER A 77 11.72 -16.09 11.04
CA SER A 77 12.14 -15.24 12.17
C SER A 77 11.25 -14.02 12.35
N LEU A 78 10.54 -13.59 11.30
CA LEU A 78 9.77 -12.36 11.26
C LEU A 78 8.28 -12.66 11.43
N ALA A 79 7.67 -12.07 12.46
CA ALA A 79 6.26 -12.23 12.77
C ALA A 79 5.37 -11.32 11.90
N GLY A 80 5.25 -11.64 10.61
CA GLY A 80 4.50 -10.84 9.63
C GLY A 80 5.18 -9.50 9.33
N ALA A 81 4.39 -8.49 8.98
CA ALA A 81 4.92 -7.16 8.59
C ALA A 81 5.56 -6.37 9.74
N LEU A 82 5.12 -6.59 10.99
CA LEU A 82 5.52 -5.74 12.11
C LEU A 82 6.94 -6.01 12.58
N GLY A 83 7.41 -7.26 12.56
CA GLY A 83 8.77 -7.61 12.97
C GLY A 83 9.86 -6.85 12.20
N PRO A 84 9.87 -6.92 10.85
CA PRO A 84 10.84 -6.19 10.03
C PRO A 84 10.74 -4.66 10.20
N LEU A 85 9.52 -4.13 10.28
CA LEU A 85 9.29 -2.69 10.49
C LEU A 85 9.81 -2.23 11.86
N ALA A 86 9.63 -3.04 12.91
CA ALA A 86 10.13 -2.75 14.25
C ALA A 86 11.66 -2.81 14.32
N LEU A 87 12.29 -3.76 13.60
CA LEU A 87 13.75 -3.81 13.44
C LEU A 87 14.27 -2.55 12.76
N MET A 88 13.69 -2.16 11.62
CA MET A 88 14.07 -0.94 10.91
C MET A 88 13.88 0.31 11.77
N ALA A 89 12.77 0.40 12.51
CA ALA A 89 12.52 1.50 13.44
C ALA A 89 13.59 1.56 14.54
N SER A 90 13.94 0.41 15.13
CA SER A 90 15.00 0.32 16.16
C SER A 90 16.35 0.75 15.62
N MET A 91 16.72 0.30 14.42
CA MET A 91 17.97 0.70 13.75
C MET A 91 18.00 2.21 13.47
N TYR A 92 16.88 2.78 13.02
CA TYR A 92 16.76 4.21 12.76
C TYR A 92 16.88 5.03 14.05
N GLN A 93 16.23 4.61 15.14
CA GLN A 93 16.36 5.21 16.46
C GLN A 93 17.81 5.14 16.96
N HIS A 94 18.47 3.99 16.84
CA HIS A 94 19.85 3.83 17.27
C HIS A 94 20.82 4.71 16.47
N LYS A 95 20.66 4.78 15.14
CA LYS A 95 21.56 5.52 14.26
C LYS A 95 21.41 7.04 14.35
N TYR A 96 20.18 7.52 14.50
CA TYR A 96 19.87 8.95 14.41
C TYR A 96 19.33 9.57 15.71
N GLY A 97 19.17 8.78 16.78
CA GLY A 97 18.70 9.27 18.08
C GLY A 97 17.24 9.72 18.10
N ILE A 98 16.41 9.22 17.17
CA ILE A 98 15.00 9.61 17.07
C ILE A 98 14.21 9.05 18.24
N THR A 99 13.42 9.90 18.88
CA THR A 99 12.56 9.52 20.00
C THR A 99 11.22 8.95 19.52
N PRO A 100 10.60 8.02 20.26
CA PRO A 100 9.25 7.55 19.96
C PRO A 100 8.22 8.68 19.86
N GLU A 101 8.36 9.74 20.66
CA GLU A 101 7.48 10.91 20.67
C GLU A 101 7.57 11.70 19.35
N GLN A 102 8.78 11.83 18.79
CA GLN A 102 8.98 12.43 17.47
C GLN A 102 8.32 11.58 16.37
N ALA A 103 8.44 10.25 16.45
CA ALA A 103 7.80 9.34 15.52
C ALA A 103 6.26 9.41 15.63
N ALA A 104 5.71 9.48 16.84
CA ALA A 104 4.28 9.60 17.12
C ALA A 104 3.65 10.87 16.50
N GLY A 105 4.44 11.93 16.29
CA GLY A 105 3.99 13.12 15.56
C GLY A 105 3.52 12.81 14.13
N VAL A 106 4.10 11.80 13.47
CA VAL A 106 3.66 11.33 12.15
C VAL A 106 2.28 10.70 12.24
N THR A 107 2.05 9.86 13.26
CA THR A 107 0.77 9.20 13.52
C THR A 107 -0.33 10.24 13.75
N VAL A 108 -0.11 11.21 14.64
CA VAL A 108 -1.08 12.29 14.94
C VAL A 108 -1.43 13.09 13.68
N LYS A 109 -0.42 13.54 12.93
CA LYS A 109 -0.61 14.24 11.66
C LYS A 109 -1.46 13.42 10.68
N ASN A 110 -1.14 12.13 10.51
CA ASN A 110 -1.86 11.26 9.60
C ASN A 110 -3.33 11.07 10.02
N ARG A 111 -3.62 10.90 11.31
CA ARG A 111 -5.01 10.75 11.81
C ARG A 111 -5.83 12.03 11.69
N ARG A 112 -5.22 13.19 11.95
CA ARG A 112 -5.86 14.49 11.72
C ARG A 112 -6.23 14.69 10.25
N ASN A 113 -5.32 14.34 9.32
CA ASN A 113 -5.61 14.41 7.89
C ASN A 113 -6.70 13.40 7.48
N ALA A 114 -6.65 12.18 8.01
CA ALA A 114 -7.63 11.14 7.73
C ALA A 114 -9.05 11.52 8.17
N ALA A 115 -9.21 12.28 9.26
CA ALA A 115 -10.51 12.75 9.73
C ALA A 115 -11.25 13.62 8.69
N ASN A 116 -10.52 14.30 7.81
CA ASN A 116 -11.10 15.11 6.72
C ASN A 116 -11.41 14.31 5.45
N ASN A 117 -11.06 13.02 5.41
CA ASN A 117 -11.32 12.17 4.25
C ASN A 117 -12.57 11.30 4.51
N PRO A 118 -13.67 11.45 3.74
CA PRO A 118 -14.86 10.63 3.92
C PRO A 118 -14.59 9.12 3.77
N PHE A 119 -13.59 8.73 2.99
CA PHE A 119 -13.23 7.34 2.71
C PHE A 119 -12.20 6.74 3.68
N ALA A 120 -11.68 7.50 4.65
CA ALA A 120 -10.72 6.96 5.61
C ALA A 120 -11.39 5.96 6.56
N HIS A 121 -10.73 4.82 6.77
CA HIS A 121 -11.17 3.78 7.71
C HIS A 121 -11.15 4.29 9.17
N LEU A 122 -10.05 4.91 9.61
CA LEU A 122 -9.93 5.48 10.95
C LEU A 122 -10.01 7.00 10.90
N LYS A 123 -10.95 7.57 11.67
CA LYS A 123 -11.15 9.02 11.80
C LYS A 123 -11.00 9.41 13.27
N MET A 124 -9.79 9.80 13.63
CA MET A 124 -9.42 10.17 15.01
C MET A 124 -8.83 11.58 15.02
N PRO A 125 -9.65 12.63 14.85
CA PRO A 125 -9.15 14.01 14.71
C PRO A 125 -8.40 14.50 15.96
N ASP A 126 -8.78 13.99 17.13
CA ASP A 126 -8.29 14.45 18.43
C ASP A 126 -7.18 13.56 19.02
N LEU A 127 -6.63 12.60 18.25
CA LEU A 127 -5.55 11.72 18.73
C LEU A 127 -4.30 12.56 19.03
N THR A 128 -3.79 12.46 20.26
CA THR A 128 -2.59 13.18 20.69
C THR A 128 -1.35 12.29 20.70
N VAL A 129 -0.16 12.89 20.81
CA VAL A 129 1.10 12.14 20.98
C VAL A 129 1.06 11.33 22.27
N GLU A 130 0.47 11.88 23.34
CA GLU A 130 0.33 11.18 24.62
C GLU A 130 -0.54 9.92 24.48
N ASP A 131 -1.62 9.98 23.70
CA ASP A 131 -2.46 8.81 23.41
C ASP A 131 -1.68 7.73 22.65
N VAL A 132 -0.88 8.12 21.65
CA VAL A 132 0.02 7.20 20.94
C VAL A 132 1.00 6.54 21.92
N MET A 133 1.62 7.32 22.80
CA MET A 133 2.58 6.82 23.78
C MET A 133 1.97 5.96 24.88
N LYS A 134 0.68 6.16 25.20
CA LYS A 134 -0.08 5.29 26.11
C LYS A 134 -0.59 4.02 25.44
N SER A 135 -0.64 3.98 24.11
CA SER A 135 -1.14 2.82 23.39
C SER A 135 -0.22 1.60 23.54
N GLN A 136 -0.84 0.42 23.45
CA GLN A 136 -0.16 -0.86 23.63
C GLN A 136 1.03 -1.01 22.69
N THR A 137 2.19 -1.39 23.23
CA THR A 137 3.33 -1.81 22.42
C THR A 137 3.01 -3.14 21.75
N ILE A 138 3.08 -3.18 20.43
CA ILE A 138 2.81 -4.40 19.64
C ILE A 138 4.12 -5.11 19.31
N SER A 139 5.12 -4.35 18.86
CA SER A 139 6.47 -4.86 18.59
C SER A 139 7.44 -3.71 18.80
N TYR A 140 8.20 -3.72 19.88
CA TYR A 140 9.04 -2.57 20.27
C TYR A 140 9.93 -2.12 19.09
N PRO A 141 9.94 -0.81 18.73
CA PRO A 141 9.32 0.33 19.42
C PRO A 141 7.91 0.70 18.94
N LEU A 142 7.33 -0.07 18.01
CA LEU A 142 6.02 0.20 17.41
C LEU A 142 4.86 -0.06 18.39
N ARG A 143 3.94 0.90 18.45
CA ARG A 143 2.72 0.84 19.25
C ARG A 143 1.49 0.65 18.38
N LEU A 144 0.36 0.36 19.00
CA LEU A 144 -0.90 0.08 18.32
C LEU A 144 -1.29 1.20 17.34
N HIS A 145 -1.15 2.46 17.74
CA HIS A 145 -1.53 3.59 16.88
C HIS A 145 -0.56 3.83 15.71
N ASP A 146 0.68 3.33 15.79
CA ASP A 146 1.65 3.36 14.69
C ASP A 146 1.34 2.31 13.61
N CYS A 147 0.55 1.29 13.96
CA CYS A 147 0.16 0.23 13.04
C CYS A 147 -1.02 0.69 12.15
N CYS A 148 -0.97 0.33 10.86
CA CYS A 148 -2.13 0.50 9.99
C CYS A 148 -3.21 -0.54 10.32
N PRO A 149 -4.50 -0.19 10.25
CA PRO A 149 -5.57 -1.16 10.41
C PRO A 149 -5.65 -2.07 9.19
N GLN A 150 -6.11 -3.30 9.38
CA GLN A 150 -6.55 -4.14 8.27
C GLN A 150 -7.79 -3.51 7.65
N SER A 151 -7.67 -3.07 6.40
CA SER A 151 -8.72 -2.33 5.69
C SER A 151 -9.11 -3.07 4.43
N GLU A 152 -10.36 -2.91 4.02
CA GLU A 152 -10.87 -3.40 2.75
C GLU A 152 -11.32 -2.23 1.90
N GLY A 153 -11.18 -2.36 0.58
CA GLY A 153 -11.57 -1.30 -0.32
C GLY A 153 -11.09 -1.54 -1.73
N ALA A 154 -11.49 -0.64 -2.62
CA ALA A 154 -11.09 -0.62 -4.01
C ALA A 154 -10.86 0.82 -4.47
N CYS A 155 -9.95 0.99 -5.42
CA CYS A 155 -9.71 2.22 -6.15
C CYS A 155 -9.59 1.88 -7.63
N ALA A 156 -10.23 2.68 -8.48
CA ALA A 156 -10.17 2.52 -9.92
C ALA A 156 -9.76 3.81 -10.60
N VAL A 157 -8.90 3.71 -11.61
CA VAL A 157 -8.39 4.85 -12.38
C VAL A 157 -8.41 4.49 -13.86
N ILE A 158 -8.88 5.44 -14.69
CA ILE A 158 -8.85 5.32 -16.14
C ILE A 158 -7.57 5.98 -16.65
N TYR A 159 -6.79 5.24 -17.41
CA TYR A 159 -5.63 5.76 -18.14
C TYR A 159 -6.01 5.85 -19.61
N ALA A 160 -5.64 6.93 -20.27
CA ALA A 160 -5.98 7.19 -21.66
C ALA A 160 -4.88 8.01 -22.32
N ASN A 161 -4.75 7.86 -23.64
CA ASN A 161 -3.89 8.72 -24.44
C ASN A 161 -4.51 10.13 -24.56
N GLU A 162 -3.74 11.10 -25.07
CA GLU A 162 -4.20 12.49 -25.13
C GLU A 162 -5.51 12.67 -25.91
N GLU A 163 -5.70 11.93 -27.01
CA GLU A 163 -6.90 12.02 -27.85
C GLU A 163 -8.14 11.53 -27.12
N GLU A 164 -8.07 10.36 -26.47
CA GLU A 164 -9.17 9.81 -25.68
C GLU A 164 -9.45 10.66 -24.44
N THR A 165 -8.42 11.21 -23.80
CA THR A 165 -8.57 12.06 -22.61
C THR A 165 -9.46 13.27 -22.88
N LYS A 166 -9.34 13.91 -24.05
CA LYS A 166 -10.19 15.04 -24.46
C LYS A 166 -11.68 14.68 -24.52
N ASN A 167 -12.02 13.40 -24.71
CA ASN A 167 -13.39 12.91 -24.72
C ASN A 167 -13.90 12.49 -23.32
N ILE A 168 -13.03 12.43 -22.30
CA ILE A 168 -13.35 11.94 -20.96
C ILE A 168 -13.45 13.09 -19.95
N THR A 169 -12.53 14.05 -19.97
CA THR A 169 -12.47 15.14 -18.99
C THR A 169 -11.71 16.36 -19.52
N ASP A 170 -12.12 17.54 -19.09
CA ASP A 170 -11.43 18.80 -19.36
C ASP A 170 -10.21 19.03 -18.45
N ASN A 171 -10.08 18.27 -17.35
CA ASN A 171 -9.02 18.46 -16.36
C ASN A 171 -8.28 17.14 -16.03
N PRO A 172 -7.44 16.63 -16.97
CA PRO A 172 -6.71 15.39 -16.76
C PRO A 172 -5.52 15.53 -15.81
N ALA A 173 -5.23 14.47 -15.07
CA ALA A 173 -4.02 14.33 -14.27
C ALA A 173 -2.89 13.69 -15.12
N TRP A 174 -1.94 14.51 -15.56
CA TRP A 174 -0.84 14.04 -16.41
C TRP A 174 0.26 13.31 -15.62
N ILE A 175 0.68 12.16 -16.13
CA ILE A 175 1.81 11.40 -15.59
C ILE A 175 3.10 11.98 -16.15
N GLN A 176 3.94 12.52 -15.27
CA GLN A 176 5.22 13.12 -15.66
C GLN A 176 6.35 12.09 -15.70
N ALA A 177 6.35 11.13 -14.78
CA ALA A 177 7.38 10.10 -14.69
C ALA A 177 6.83 8.86 -13.97
N VAL A 178 7.43 7.72 -14.29
CA VAL A 178 7.25 6.45 -13.58
C VAL A 178 8.62 5.81 -13.36
N GLU A 179 8.85 5.24 -12.19
CA GLU A 179 10.09 4.55 -11.86
C GLU A 179 9.82 3.36 -10.93
N THR A 180 10.56 2.28 -11.16
CA THR A 180 10.60 1.11 -10.28
C THR A 180 12.05 0.83 -9.92
N ALA A 181 12.34 0.72 -8.62
CA ALA A 181 13.65 0.34 -8.11
C ALA A 181 13.54 -0.95 -7.29
N HIS A 182 14.54 -1.82 -7.43
CA HIS A 182 14.67 -3.05 -6.66
C HIS A 182 16.04 -3.06 -5.98
N ASN A 183 16.04 -3.11 -4.66
CA ASN A 183 17.27 -3.26 -3.89
C ASN A 183 17.45 -4.75 -3.56
N LEU A 184 18.47 -5.36 -4.16
CA LEU A 184 18.84 -6.76 -3.91
C LEU A 184 19.95 -6.89 -2.86
N ASP A 185 20.49 -5.76 -2.39
CA ASP A 185 21.57 -5.78 -1.40
C ASP A 185 20.98 -5.86 0.01
N CYS A 186 21.14 -7.02 0.66
CA CYS A 186 20.76 -7.24 2.06
C CYS A 186 21.75 -6.66 3.07
N ARG A 187 22.73 -5.87 2.60
CA ARG A 187 23.73 -5.21 3.45
C ARG A 187 23.20 -3.84 3.90
N LEU A 188 22.68 -3.81 5.12
CA LEU A 188 22.35 -2.58 5.86
C LEU A 188 23.61 -1.86 6.36
#